data_AF-A0A558H4B2-F1
#
_entry.id   AF-A0A558H4B2-F1
#
_cell.length_a   1.000
_cell.length_b   1.000
_cell.length_c   1.000
_cell.angle_alpha   90.00
_cell.angle_beta   90.00
_cell.angle_gamma   90.00
#
_symmetry.space_group_name_H-M   'P 1'
#
loop_
_entity.id
_entity.type
_entity.pdbx_description
1 polymer ?
#
loop_
_entity_poly.entity_id
_entity_poly.type
_entity_poly.pdbx_seq_one_letter_code
_entity_poly.pdbx_strand_id
1 'polypeptide(L)'
;MRKLNQWSAQIFYGGLIAVITAVFVWMAHSVLLAASLFFAPAVVYAFLLFRVVSRSARASTVMHFAVLLILYSLLSIQDQLGVPVAAAWLLGFIAGAIAGGYTWSGKRPGSEVRRKRERNGEGFTGGWHLALINAACAVVLMGIGIAHLSLQTPTAPVGAVLAGALIAGWALFRFPPSLRTRNVLLLVIPVEFLLLIFVGGNTGQQALPFAWAYGTLAGILLGGRHWSGPKVGEPRPPFNGQALPKRKVRTVRRSQDELKKQGEVPTERR
;
A
#
# COMPACT_ATOMS: atom_id res chain seq x y z
N MET A 1 -26.64 8.24 -20.49
CA MET A 1 -26.87 8.84 -19.16
C MET A 1 -25.70 8.77 -18.15
N ARG A 2 -24.59 8.02 -18.36
CA ARG A 2 -23.48 7.95 -17.37
C ARG A 2 -22.52 9.16 -17.30
N LYS A 3 -22.43 9.99 -18.34
CA LYS A 3 -21.44 11.10 -18.39
C LYS A 3 -21.79 12.28 -17.46
N LEU A 4 -23.08 12.62 -17.32
CA LEU A 4 -23.54 13.70 -16.42
C LEU A 4 -23.24 13.41 -14.94
N ASN A 5 -23.40 12.15 -14.51
CA ASN A 5 -23.10 11.74 -13.13
C ASN A 5 -21.60 11.74 -12.82
N GLN A 6 -20.76 11.51 -13.84
CA GLN A 6 -19.31 11.52 -13.67
C GLN A 6 -18.76 12.94 -13.57
N TRP A 7 -19.33 13.88 -14.33
CA TRP A 7 -18.96 15.29 -14.32
C TRP A 7 -19.40 15.98 -13.01
N SER A 8 -20.63 15.74 -12.54
CA SER A 8 -21.10 16.24 -11.23
C SER A 8 -20.24 15.72 -10.08
N ALA A 9 -19.86 14.43 -10.09
CA ALA A 9 -18.95 13.88 -9.11
C ALA A 9 -17.53 14.48 -9.20
N GLN A 10 -16.99 14.73 -10.41
CA GLN A 10 -15.69 15.40 -10.57
C GLN A 10 -15.69 16.81 -9.99
N ILE A 11 -16.77 17.58 -10.22
CA ILE A 11 -16.92 18.93 -9.65
C ILE A 11 -17.05 18.85 -8.14
N PHE A 12 -17.85 17.92 -7.61
CA PHE A 12 -18.02 17.76 -6.17
C PHE A 12 -16.68 17.42 -5.47
N TYR A 13 -15.96 16.41 -5.95
CA TYR A 13 -14.68 16.01 -5.35
C TYR A 13 -13.58 17.05 -5.58
N GLY A 14 -13.57 17.72 -6.74
CA GLY A 14 -12.66 18.83 -7.02
C GLY A 14 -12.90 20.01 -6.09
N GLY A 15 -14.18 20.36 -5.87
CA GLY A 15 -14.59 21.37 -4.91
C GLY A 15 -14.19 21.01 -3.48
N LEU A 16 -14.37 19.76 -3.07
CA LEU A 16 -13.97 19.29 -1.73
C LEU A 16 -12.44 19.42 -1.51
N ILE A 17 -11.63 19.05 -2.51
CA ILE A 17 -10.17 19.25 -2.44
C ILE A 17 -9.83 20.73 -2.34
N ALA A 18 -10.47 21.59 -3.13
CA ALA A 18 -10.26 23.03 -3.09
C ALA A 18 -10.62 23.61 -1.72
N VAL A 19 -11.75 23.20 -1.13
CA VAL A 19 -12.19 23.59 0.22
C VAL A 19 -11.17 23.16 1.27
N ILE A 20 -10.72 21.90 1.26
CA ILE A 20 -9.72 21.40 2.22
C ILE A 20 -8.41 22.18 2.10
N THR A 21 -7.98 22.46 0.86
CA THR A 21 -6.76 23.24 0.62
C THR A 21 -6.91 24.69 1.09
N ALA A 22 -8.07 25.31 0.88
CA ALA A 22 -8.36 26.65 1.38
C ALA A 22 -8.39 26.71 2.91
N VAL A 23 -9.00 25.71 3.56
CA VAL A 23 -8.99 25.57 5.03
C VAL A 23 -7.55 25.43 5.53
N PHE A 24 -6.72 24.62 4.87
CA PHE A 24 -5.30 24.52 5.20
C PHE A 24 -4.57 25.87 5.10
N VAL A 25 -4.74 26.59 3.99
CA VAL A 25 -4.09 27.90 3.78
C VAL A 25 -4.53 28.92 4.83
N TRP A 26 -5.82 28.93 5.18
CA TRP A 26 -6.34 29.79 6.26
C TRP A 26 -5.70 29.42 7.60
N MET A 27 -5.81 28.16 8.03
CA MET A 27 -5.32 27.72 9.34
C MET A 27 -3.80 27.92 9.49
N ALA A 28 -3.05 27.70 8.41
CA ALA A 28 -1.60 27.81 8.42
C ALA A 28 -1.07 29.16 7.93
N HIS A 29 -1.90 30.20 7.78
CA HIS A 29 -1.52 31.47 7.13
C HIS A 29 -0.20 32.07 7.65
N SER A 30 0.06 32.01 8.96
CA SER A 30 1.26 32.55 9.61
C SER A 30 2.49 31.65 9.53
N VAL A 31 2.30 30.36 9.24
CA VAL A 31 3.35 29.31 9.21
C VAL A 31 3.29 28.48 7.93
N LEU A 32 2.79 29.07 6.84
CA LEU A 32 2.34 28.35 5.65
C LEU A 32 3.45 27.54 5.01
N LEU A 33 4.66 28.09 4.91
CA LEU A 33 5.82 27.40 4.34
C LEU A 33 6.18 26.16 5.16
N ALA A 34 6.26 26.27 6.49
CA ALA A 34 6.59 25.16 7.37
C ALA A 34 5.49 24.09 7.36
N ALA A 35 4.22 24.49 7.44
CA ALA A 35 3.09 23.56 7.39
C ALA A 35 2.96 22.84 6.03
N SER A 36 3.36 23.51 4.94
CA SER A 36 3.35 22.94 3.58
C SER A 36 4.29 21.74 3.43
N LEU A 37 5.40 21.72 4.20
CA LEU A 37 6.32 20.59 4.25
C LEU A 37 5.68 19.31 4.83
N PHE A 38 4.54 19.42 5.51
CA PHE A 38 3.78 18.29 6.02
C PHE A 38 2.54 18.00 5.16
N PHE A 39 1.86 19.05 4.70
CA PHE A 39 0.68 18.91 3.85
C PHE A 39 0.98 18.23 2.51
N ALA A 40 1.98 18.71 1.77
CA ALA A 40 2.25 18.19 0.42
C ALA A 40 2.69 16.71 0.43
N PRO A 41 3.60 16.26 1.31
CA PRO A 41 3.92 14.84 1.43
C PRO A 41 2.72 13.99 1.84
N ALA A 42 1.82 14.49 2.69
CA ALA A 42 0.61 13.77 3.08
C ALA A 42 -0.35 13.57 1.90
N VAL A 43 -0.50 14.58 1.03
CA VAL A 43 -1.27 14.46 -0.23
C VAL A 43 -0.69 13.36 -1.11
N VAL A 44 0.62 13.40 -1.33
CA VAL A 44 1.31 12.39 -2.16
C VAL A 44 1.20 11.00 -1.55
N TYR A 45 1.41 10.88 -0.24
CA TYR A 45 1.29 9.64 0.52
C TYR A 45 -0.10 9.02 0.34
N ALA A 46 -1.16 9.79 0.61
CA ALA A 46 -2.53 9.30 0.51
C ALA A 46 -2.90 8.97 -0.94
N PHE A 47 -2.52 9.81 -1.90
CA PHE A 47 -2.75 9.54 -3.31
C PHE A 47 -2.14 8.19 -3.72
N LEU A 48 -0.88 7.94 -3.37
CA LEU A 48 -0.20 6.67 -3.66
C LEU A 48 -0.82 5.50 -2.91
N LEU A 49 -1.22 5.68 -1.64
CA LEU A 49 -1.85 4.65 -0.82
C LEU A 49 -3.11 4.08 -1.51
N PHE A 50 -4.01 4.96 -1.94
CA PHE A 50 -5.28 4.55 -2.56
C PHE A 50 -5.12 4.14 -4.03
N ARG A 51 -4.17 4.74 -4.77
CA ARG A 51 -4.04 4.53 -6.21
C ARG A 51 -3.10 3.40 -6.63
N VAL A 52 -1.98 3.25 -5.93
CA VAL A 52 -0.86 2.38 -6.32
C VAL A 52 -0.71 1.24 -5.33
N VAL A 53 -0.63 1.57 -4.04
CA VAL A 53 -0.32 0.62 -2.97
C VAL A 53 -1.46 -0.37 -2.75
N SER A 54 -2.71 0.03 -3.02
CA SER A 54 -3.91 -0.84 -3.00
C SER A 54 -3.80 -2.10 -3.86
N ARG A 55 -2.86 -2.15 -4.83
CA ARG A 55 -2.56 -3.36 -5.61
C ARG A 55 -1.82 -4.44 -4.82
N SER A 56 -1.18 -4.09 -3.70
CA SER A 56 -0.53 -5.03 -2.78
C SER A 56 -1.22 -4.99 -1.43
N ALA A 57 -1.97 -6.05 -1.10
CA ALA A 57 -2.71 -6.12 0.17
C ALA A 57 -1.80 -5.86 1.38
N ARG A 58 -0.61 -6.47 1.40
CA ARG A 58 0.37 -6.26 2.47
C ARG A 58 0.84 -4.81 2.57
N ALA A 59 1.31 -4.23 1.46
CA ALA A 59 1.78 -2.85 1.47
C ALA A 59 0.64 -1.91 1.87
N SER A 60 -0.57 -2.17 1.38
CA SER A 60 -1.75 -1.39 1.74
C SER A 60 -2.02 -1.47 3.24
N THR A 61 -2.07 -2.66 3.84
CA THR A 61 -2.30 -2.84 5.28
C THR A 61 -1.22 -2.13 6.11
N VAL A 62 0.06 -2.36 5.80
CA VAL A 62 1.19 -1.73 6.53
C VAL A 62 1.11 -0.21 6.43
N MET A 63 0.89 0.33 5.23
CA MET A 63 0.84 1.78 5.01
C MET A 63 -0.41 2.41 5.62
N HIS A 64 -1.53 1.68 5.77
CA HIS A 64 -2.68 2.16 6.54
C HIS A 64 -2.35 2.26 8.04
N PHE A 65 -1.72 1.24 8.63
CA PHE A 65 -1.27 1.31 10.02
C PHE A 65 -0.23 2.42 10.23
N ALA A 66 0.65 2.63 9.27
CA ALA A 66 1.62 3.70 9.31
C ALA A 66 0.98 5.09 9.36
N VAL A 67 -0.24 5.31 8.83
CA VAL A 67 -0.93 6.60 8.96
C VAL A 67 -1.15 6.97 10.43
N LEU A 68 -1.59 6.00 11.24
CA LEU A 68 -1.81 6.22 12.67
C LEU A 68 -0.49 6.51 13.39
N LEU A 69 0.56 5.77 13.05
CA LEU A 69 1.90 5.98 13.59
C LEU A 69 2.46 7.37 13.24
N ILE A 70 2.33 7.79 11.99
CA ILE A 70 2.79 9.10 11.51
C ILE A 70 2.00 10.21 12.21
N LEU A 71 0.67 10.08 12.30
CA LEU A 71 -0.15 11.08 12.98
C LEU A 71 0.23 11.21 14.46
N TYR A 72 0.41 10.09 15.17
CA TYR A 72 0.84 10.09 16.56
C TYR A 72 2.25 10.68 16.74
N SER A 73 3.17 10.34 15.84
CA SER A 73 4.52 10.90 15.76
C SER A 73 4.49 12.42 15.58
N LEU A 74 3.69 12.93 14.64
CA LEU A 74 3.54 14.36 14.39
C LEU A 74 2.94 15.09 15.60
N LEU A 75 1.95 14.49 16.27
CA LEU A 75 1.41 15.05 17.51
C LEU A 75 2.47 15.17 18.60
N SER A 76 3.37 14.19 18.71
CA SER A 76 4.42 14.19 19.75
C SER A 76 5.47 15.29 19.59
N ILE A 77 5.65 15.82 18.37
CA ILE A 77 6.63 16.87 18.06
C ILE A 77 5.99 18.24 17.76
N GLN A 78 4.66 18.31 17.73
CA GLN A 78 3.93 19.49 17.26
C GLN A 78 4.24 20.72 18.11
N ASP A 79 4.25 20.56 19.43
CA ASP A 79 4.48 21.65 20.38
C ASP A 79 5.93 22.16 20.31
N GLN A 80 6.88 21.27 20.00
CA GLN A 80 8.29 21.62 19.84
C GLN A 80 8.54 22.43 18.56
N LEU A 81 7.79 22.13 17.49
CA LEU A 81 7.91 22.81 16.21
C LEU A 81 7.13 24.13 16.17
N GLY A 82 6.16 24.34 17.07
CA GLY A 82 5.29 25.53 17.08
C GLY A 82 4.42 25.65 15.82
N VAL A 83 4.26 24.57 15.05
CA VAL A 83 3.53 24.50 13.79
C VAL A 83 2.50 23.38 13.92
N PRO A 84 1.25 23.52 13.43
CA PRO A 84 0.21 22.49 13.52
C PRO A 84 0.46 21.35 12.51
N VAL A 85 1.58 20.64 12.66
CA VAL A 85 2.09 19.64 11.70
C VAL A 85 1.16 18.43 11.56
N ALA A 86 0.50 18.00 12.64
CA ALA A 86 -0.45 16.88 12.58
C ALA A 86 -1.72 17.28 11.82
N ALA A 87 -2.22 18.50 12.04
CA ALA A 87 -3.37 19.03 11.32
C ALA A 87 -3.06 19.24 9.83
N ALA A 88 -1.89 19.80 9.51
CA ALA A 88 -1.41 19.97 8.14
C ALA A 88 -1.30 18.62 7.40
N TRP A 89 -0.72 17.61 8.07
CA TRP A 89 -0.67 16.25 7.52
C TRP A 89 -2.06 15.65 7.32
N LEU A 90 -2.97 15.78 8.29
CA LEU A 90 -4.32 15.23 8.19
C LEU A 90 -5.10 15.84 7.03
N LEU A 91 -5.09 17.17 6.88
CA LEU A 91 -5.77 17.85 5.78
C LEU A 91 -5.18 17.42 4.43
N GLY A 92 -3.86 17.34 4.33
CA GLY A 92 -3.19 16.84 3.13
C GLY A 92 -3.55 15.38 2.82
N PHE A 93 -3.59 14.52 3.84
CA PHE A 93 -4.00 13.12 3.70
C PHE A 93 -5.42 13.00 3.16
N ILE A 94 -6.38 13.77 3.70
CA ILE A 94 -7.79 13.74 3.23
C ILE A 94 -7.86 14.19 1.76
N ALA A 95 -7.21 15.31 1.41
CA ALA A 95 -7.18 15.81 0.04
C ALA A 95 -6.57 14.76 -0.92
N GLY A 96 -5.44 14.16 -0.55
CA GLY A 96 -4.79 13.10 -1.33
C GLY A 96 -5.62 11.82 -1.41
N ALA A 97 -6.35 11.45 -0.36
CA ALA A 97 -7.23 10.29 -0.35
C ALA A 97 -8.40 10.44 -1.33
N ILE A 98 -9.04 11.62 -1.35
CA ILE A 98 -10.07 11.96 -2.33
C ILE A 98 -9.48 11.92 -3.75
N ALA A 99 -8.31 12.54 -3.95
CA ALA A 99 -7.63 12.57 -5.23
C ALA A 99 -7.24 11.17 -5.73
N GLY A 100 -6.74 10.28 -4.86
CA GLY A 100 -6.31 8.94 -5.21
C GLY A 100 -7.46 7.95 -5.39
N GLY A 101 -8.51 8.08 -4.57
CA GLY A 101 -9.68 7.21 -4.57
C GLY A 101 -10.58 7.39 -5.80
N TYR A 102 -10.66 8.61 -6.34
CA TYR A 102 -11.51 8.91 -7.48
C TYR A 102 -10.79 8.72 -8.84
N THR A 103 -11.49 8.18 -9.85
CA THR A 103 -10.96 8.08 -11.22
C THR A 103 -11.28 9.36 -12.01
N TRP A 104 -10.33 10.29 -12.02
CA TRP A 104 -10.46 11.59 -12.68
C TRP A 104 -10.55 11.51 -14.21
N SER A 105 -9.85 10.57 -14.84
CA SER A 105 -10.02 10.28 -16.27
C SER A 105 -11.03 9.15 -16.47
N GLY A 106 -12.00 9.37 -17.36
CA GLY A 106 -12.93 8.32 -17.80
C GLY A 106 -12.20 7.09 -18.32
N LYS A 107 -12.89 5.94 -18.34
CA LYS A 107 -12.34 4.66 -18.83
C LYS A 107 -11.57 4.89 -20.13
N ARG A 108 -10.24 4.73 -20.11
CA ARG A 108 -9.44 4.72 -21.35
C ARG A 108 -10.02 3.64 -22.26
N PRO A 109 -10.31 3.92 -23.55
CA PRO A 109 -10.71 2.90 -24.49
C PRO A 109 -9.62 1.80 -24.49
N GLY A 110 -10.00 0.56 -24.22
CA GLY A 110 -9.08 -0.58 -24.03
C GLY A 110 -8.92 -1.07 -22.58
N SER A 111 -9.40 -0.33 -21.57
CA SER A 111 -9.32 -0.73 -20.16
C SER A 111 -10.26 -1.88 -19.77
N GLU A 112 -11.33 -2.14 -20.54
CA GLU A 112 -12.27 -3.23 -20.25
C GLU A 112 -11.67 -4.62 -20.53
N VAL A 113 -10.78 -4.73 -21.52
CA VAL A 113 -10.06 -5.98 -21.83
C VAL A 113 -9.06 -6.32 -20.72
N ARG A 114 -8.48 -5.31 -20.05
CA ARG A 114 -7.55 -5.51 -18.94
C ARG A 114 -8.28 -5.84 -17.62
N ARG A 115 -9.45 -5.25 -17.39
CA ARG A 115 -10.26 -5.47 -16.18
C ARG A 115 -10.92 -6.85 -16.12
N LYS A 116 -11.29 -7.43 -17.26
CA LYS A 116 -11.86 -8.79 -17.32
C LYS A 116 -10.84 -9.87 -16.91
N ARG A 117 -9.53 -9.59 -17.08
CA ARG A 117 -8.44 -10.46 -16.61
C ARG A 117 -8.23 -10.38 -15.10
N GLU A 118 -8.41 -9.20 -14.50
CA GLU A 118 -8.35 -8.99 -13.05
C GLU A 118 -9.57 -9.55 -12.30
N ARG A 119 -10.76 -9.56 -12.92
CA ARG A 119 -12.01 -10.00 -12.28
C ARG A 119 -12.20 -11.53 -12.21
N ASN A 120 -11.41 -12.29 -12.97
CA ASN A 120 -11.50 -13.75 -13.07
C ASN A 120 -10.61 -14.50 -12.07
N GLY A 121 -10.14 -13.87 -10.98
CA GLY A 121 -9.33 -14.57 -9.97
C GLY A 121 -7.94 -15.03 -10.44
N GLU A 122 -7.60 -14.82 -11.72
CA GLU A 122 -6.23 -14.77 -12.23
C GLU A 122 -5.56 -13.47 -11.76
N GLY A 123 -5.50 -13.30 -10.44
CA GLY A 123 -4.77 -12.22 -9.80
C GLY A 123 -3.35 -12.19 -10.34
N PHE A 124 -2.86 -11.00 -10.67
CA PHE A 124 -1.47 -10.77 -11.06
C PHE A 124 -0.56 -11.38 -9.98
N THR A 125 -0.07 -12.59 -10.27
CA THR A 125 0.74 -13.39 -9.38
C THR A 125 2.10 -12.72 -9.24
N GLY A 126 2.79 -12.95 -8.11
CA GLY A 126 4.04 -12.29 -7.74
C GLY A 126 4.93 -11.90 -8.92
N GLY A 127 5.47 -10.69 -8.87
CA GLY A 127 6.28 -10.12 -9.91
C GLY A 127 7.02 -8.89 -9.40
N TRP A 128 8.08 -8.53 -10.11
CA TRP A 128 8.97 -7.42 -9.77
C TRP A 128 8.21 -6.12 -9.42
N HIS A 129 7.06 -5.88 -10.06
CA HIS A 129 6.21 -4.72 -9.78
C HIS A 129 5.65 -4.69 -8.35
N LEU A 130 5.21 -5.83 -7.79
CA LEU A 130 4.72 -5.88 -6.39
C LEU A 130 5.88 -5.79 -5.40
N ALA A 131 7.03 -6.38 -5.73
CA ALA A 131 8.25 -6.23 -4.93
C ALA A 131 8.69 -4.75 -4.89
N LEU A 132 8.66 -4.07 -6.04
CA LEU A 132 8.99 -2.66 -6.16
C LEU A 132 8.02 -1.77 -5.38
N ILE A 133 6.70 -2.05 -5.39
CA ILE A 133 5.75 -1.34 -4.53
C ILE A 133 6.11 -1.52 -3.05
N ASN A 134 6.39 -2.74 -2.60
CA ASN A 134 6.74 -2.99 -1.20
C ASN A 134 8.07 -2.32 -0.81
N ALA A 135 9.08 -2.40 -1.69
CA ALA A 135 10.38 -1.75 -1.48
C ALA A 135 10.24 -0.23 -1.42
N ALA A 136 9.50 0.37 -2.35
CA ALA A 136 9.21 1.81 -2.34
C ALA A 136 8.47 2.22 -1.06
N CYS A 137 7.47 1.44 -0.62
CA CYS A 137 6.78 1.69 0.65
C CYS A 137 7.75 1.58 1.85
N ALA A 138 8.67 0.62 1.85
CA ALA A 138 9.65 0.46 2.91
C ALA A 138 10.61 1.66 2.95
N VAL A 139 11.07 2.15 1.79
CA VAL A 139 11.92 3.34 1.68
C VAL A 139 11.16 4.58 2.18
N VAL A 140 9.91 4.78 1.77
CA VAL A 140 9.08 5.89 2.25
C VAL A 140 8.91 5.83 3.77
N LEU A 141 8.58 4.65 4.30
CA LEU A 141 8.35 4.47 5.73
C LEU A 141 9.62 4.68 6.55
N MET A 142 10.77 4.16 6.10
CA MET A 142 12.07 4.39 6.71
C MET A 142 12.48 5.86 6.61
N GLY A 143 12.23 6.52 5.48
CA GLY A 143 12.51 7.94 5.30
C GLY A 143 11.73 8.80 6.29
N ILE A 144 10.42 8.55 6.44
CA ILE A 144 9.58 9.24 7.43
C ILE A 144 10.04 8.91 8.85
N GLY A 145 10.35 7.65 9.15
CA GLY A 145 10.86 7.23 10.45
C GLY A 145 12.18 7.91 10.81
N ILE A 146 13.16 7.93 9.90
CA ILE A 146 14.46 8.60 10.10
C ILE A 146 14.28 10.11 10.26
N ALA A 147 13.43 10.74 9.45
CA ALA A 147 13.14 12.16 9.57
C ALA A 147 12.54 12.48 10.95
N HIS A 148 11.58 11.67 11.42
CA HIS A 148 11.00 11.81 12.75
C HIS A 148 12.03 11.61 13.86
N LEU A 149 12.80 10.52 13.80
CA LEU A 149 13.81 10.20 14.82
C LEU A 149 14.89 11.28 14.89
N SER A 150 15.29 11.86 13.75
CA SER A 150 16.25 12.97 13.69
C SER A 150 15.77 14.21 14.46
N LEU A 151 14.46 14.47 14.50
CA LEU A 151 13.88 15.57 15.27
C LEU A 151 13.86 15.28 16.78
N GLN A 152 14.02 14.03 17.19
CA GLN A 152 14.04 13.59 18.58
C GLN A 152 15.46 13.31 19.11
N THR A 153 16.51 13.82 18.43
CA THR A 153 17.94 13.63 18.80
C THR A 153 18.29 12.16 19.08
N PRO A 154 18.37 11.32 18.02
CA PRO A 154 18.39 9.87 18.19
C PRO A 154 19.70 9.39 18.83
N THR A 155 19.59 8.48 19.79
CA THR A 155 20.73 7.86 20.48
C THR A 155 21.10 6.51 19.85
N ALA A 156 22.29 6.00 20.16
CA ALA A 156 22.73 4.68 19.69
C ALA A 156 21.74 3.53 20.04
N PRO A 157 21.14 3.48 21.25
CA PRO A 157 20.09 2.51 21.57
C PRO A 157 18.86 2.58 20.65
N VAL A 158 18.40 3.79 20.31
CA VAL A 158 17.26 3.99 19.39
C VAL A 158 17.60 3.43 18.00
N GLY A 159 18.83 3.67 17.52
CA GLY A 159 19.33 3.09 16.27
C GLY A 159 19.39 1.55 16.32
N ALA A 160 19.83 0.99 17.44
CA ALA A 160 19.86 -0.47 17.64
C ALA A 160 18.46 -1.08 17.63
N VAL A 161 17.49 -0.44 18.28
CA VAL A 161 16.08 -0.87 18.27
C VAL A 161 15.51 -0.81 16.85
N LEU A 162 15.76 0.28 16.11
CA LEU A 162 15.32 0.40 14.71
C LEU A 162 15.88 -0.74 13.84
N ALA A 163 17.19 -1.00 13.93
CA ALA A 163 17.84 -2.05 13.16
C ALA A 163 17.35 -3.45 13.56
N GLY A 164 17.26 -3.73 14.86
CA GLY A 164 16.75 -5.00 15.39
C GLY A 164 15.31 -5.26 14.97
N ALA A 165 14.43 -4.26 15.11
CA ALA A 165 13.03 -4.31 14.69
C ALA A 165 12.89 -4.57 13.19
N LEU A 166 13.72 -3.92 12.37
CA LEU A 166 13.74 -4.13 10.93
C LEU A 166 14.16 -5.55 10.56
N ILE A 167 15.19 -6.09 11.20
CA ILE A 167 15.63 -7.48 11.00
C ILE A 167 14.55 -8.46 11.46
N ALA A 168 13.92 -8.22 12.61
CA ALA A 168 12.87 -9.07 13.17
C ALA A 168 11.63 -9.08 12.26
N GLY A 169 11.14 -7.91 11.84
CA GLY A 169 10.02 -7.79 10.91
C GLY A 169 10.31 -8.44 9.55
N TRP A 170 11.55 -8.30 9.06
CA TRP A 170 12.00 -8.98 7.84
C TRP A 170 12.00 -10.49 8.03
N ALA A 171 12.59 -11.01 9.10
CA ALA A 171 12.70 -12.43 9.39
C ALA A 171 11.31 -13.09 9.53
N LEU A 172 10.37 -12.42 10.20
CA LEU A 172 9.00 -12.88 10.43
C LEU A 172 8.24 -13.20 9.13
N PHE A 173 8.56 -12.48 8.05
CA PHE A 173 7.93 -12.68 6.75
C PHE A 173 8.82 -13.47 5.78
N ARG A 174 10.15 -13.43 5.98
CA ARG A 174 11.15 -14.11 5.12
C ARG A 174 11.22 -15.59 5.42
N PHE A 175 11.07 -16.00 6.67
CA PHE A 175 10.88 -17.38 7.13
C PHE A 175 9.40 -17.56 7.46
N PRO A 176 8.70 -18.64 7.06
CA PRO A 176 7.25 -18.68 7.06
C PRO A 176 6.84 -19.44 8.31
N PRO A 177 6.61 -18.78 9.46
CA PRO A 177 5.93 -19.45 10.54
C PRO A 177 4.54 -19.86 10.06
N SER A 178 3.92 -20.79 10.79
CA SER A 178 2.50 -21.10 10.56
C SER A 178 1.66 -19.82 10.61
N LEU A 179 0.54 -19.77 9.88
CA LEU A 179 -0.33 -18.57 9.87
C LEU A 179 -0.77 -18.16 11.28
N ARG A 180 -1.07 -19.16 12.14
CA ARG A 180 -1.42 -18.95 13.54
C ARG A 180 -0.27 -18.29 14.31
N THR A 181 0.93 -18.84 14.20
CA THR A 181 2.13 -18.29 14.85
C THR A 181 2.43 -16.88 14.34
N ARG A 182 2.32 -16.63 13.03
CA ARG A 182 2.54 -15.29 12.45
C ARG A 182 1.56 -14.27 13.02
N ASN A 183 0.28 -14.60 13.09
CA ASN A 183 -0.74 -13.68 13.61
C ASN A 183 -0.52 -13.39 15.09
N VAL A 184 -0.12 -14.39 15.89
CA VAL A 184 0.26 -14.18 17.29
C VAL A 184 1.51 -13.29 17.39
N LEU A 185 2.53 -13.52 16.57
CA LEU A 185 3.74 -12.69 16.54
C LEU A 185 3.46 -11.25 16.11
N LEU A 186 2.45 -11.00 15.28
CA LEU A 186 2.05 -9.62 14.95
C LEU A 186 1.46 -8.86 16.15
N LEU A 187 0.94 -9.55 17.17
CA LEU A 187 0.49 -8.91 18.42
C LEU A 187 1.67 -8.37 19.26
N VAL A 188 2.88 -8.88 19.03
CA VAL A 188 4.10 -8.37 19.69
C VAL A 188 4.33 -6.90 19.32
N ILE A 189 3.95 -6.48 18.11
CA ILE A 189 4.15 -5.11 17.63
C ILE A 189 3.47 -4.08 18.54
N PRO A 190 2.14 -4.11 18.76
CA PRO A 190 1.50 -3.16 19.67
C PRO A 190 1.90 -3.36 21.14
N VAL A 191 2.18 -4.59 21.58
CA VAL A 191 2.60 -4.86 22.98
C VAL A 191 3.97 -4.23 23.26
N GLU A 192 4.98 -4.49 22.42
CA GLU A 192 6.30 -3.88 22.58
C GLU A 192 6.27 -2.38 22.36
N PHE A 193 5.42 -1.86 21.48
CA PHE A 193 5.23 -0.42 21.33
C PHE A 193 4.81 0.23 22.66
N LEU A 194 3.82 -0.34 23.36
CA LEU A 194 3.37 0.15 24.66
C LEU A 194 4.47 0.03 25.72
N LEU A 195 5.19 -1.10 25.77
CA LEU A 195 6.30 -1.28 26.71
C LEU A 195 7.41 -0.24 26.47
N LEU A 196 7.76 0.03 25.22
CA LEU A 196 8.79 1.01 24.86
C LEU A 196 8.35 2.46 25.14
N ILE A 197 7.05 2.76 25.21
CA ILE A 197 6.57 4.05 25.73
C ILE A 197 6.99 4.22 27.20
N PHE A 198 6.77 3.21 28.04
CA PHE A 198 7.17 3.27 29.45
C PHE A 198 8.69 3.35 29.62
N VAL A 199 9.44 2.52 28.88
CA VAL A 199 10.91 2.54 28.91
C VAL A 199 11.44 3.88 28.42
N GLY A 200 10.90 4.38 27.30
CA GLY A 200 11.28 5.68 26.74
C GLY A 200 10.98 6.84 27.68
N GLY A 201 9.83 6.81 28.37
CA GLY A 201 9.48 7.79 29.40
C GLY A 201 10.48 7.78 30.57
N ASN A 202 10.82 6.60 31.08
CA ASN A 202 11.74 6.46 32.22
C ASN A 202 13.21 6.74 31.88
N THR A 203 13.62 6.59 30.62
CA THR A 203 15.02 6.76 30.18
C THR A 203 15.25 8.07 29.41
N GLY A 204 14.22 8.90 29.24
CA GLY A 204 14.27 10.09 28.40
C GLY A 204 14.36 9.80 26.89
N GLN A 205 14.22 8.54 26.47
CA GLN A 205 14.32 8.10 25.07
C GLN A 205 12.93 7.92 24.44
N GLN A 206 12.21 9.03 24.27
CA GLN A 206 10.84 9.02 23.72
C GLN A 206 10.73 8.48 22.28
N ALA A 207 11.87 8.36 21.59
CA ALA A 207 12.00 7.84 20.23
C ALA A 207 11.90 6.31 20.13
N LEU A 208 12.12 5.58 21.23
CA LEU A 208 12.13 4.11 21.25
C LEU A 208 10.88 3.43 20.65
N PRO A 209 9.64 3.77 21.06
CA PRO A 209 8.45 3.13 20.51
C PRO A 209 8.31 3.37 19.00
N PHE A 210 8.69 4.56 18.53
CA PHE A 210 8.64 4.90 17.11
C PHE A 210 9.69 4.14 16.30
N ALA A 211 10.92 4.03 16.81
CA ALA A 211 11.98 3.25 16.18
C ALA A 211 11.57 1.78 15.99
N TRP A 212 10.97 1.17 17.02
CA TRP A 212 10.41 -0.17 16.95
C TRP A 212 9.32 -0.30 15.89
N ALA A 213 8.33 0.59 15.90
CA ALA A 213 7.20 0.51 14.97
C ALA A 213 7.63 0.74 13.51
N TYR A 214 8.41 1.79 13.24
CA TYR A 214 8.91 2.08 11.89
C TYR A 214 9.81 0.94 11.39
N GLY A 215 10.74 0.46 12.22
CA GLY A 215 11.63 -0.65 11.88
C GLY A 215 10.84 -1.92 11.57
N THR A 216 9.92 -2.32 12.44
CA THR A 216 9.15 -3.55 12.26
C THR A 216 8.29 -3.50 11.00
N LEU A 217 7.56 -2.41 10.78
CA LEU A 217 6.71 -2.24 9.60
C LEU A 217 7.54 -2.22 8.30
N ALA A 218 8.70 -1.56 8.29
CA ALA A 218 9.62 -1.58 7.15
C ALA A 218 10.16 -2.99 6.90
N GLY A 219 10.55 -3.69 7.97
CA GLY A 219 10.95 -5.09 7.95
C GLY A 219 9.88 -5.98 7.32
N ILE A 220 8.61 -5.83 7.71
CA ILE A 220 7.47 -6.61 7.16
C ILE A 220 7.32 -6.41 5.65
N LEU A 221 7.54 -5.20 5.15
CA LEU A 221 7.50 -4.89 3.72
C LEU A 221 8.65 -5.58 2.97
N LEU A 222 9.87 -5.50 3.53
CA LEU A 222 11.09 -6.09 2.96
C LEU A 222 11.10 -7.62 3.03
N GLY A 223 10.60 -8.20 4.12
CA GLY A 223 10.61 -9.64 4.42
C GLY A 223 9.74 -10.49 3.52
N GLY A 224 9.18 -9.95 2.44
CA GLY A 224 8.26 -10.69 1.59
C GLY A 224 8.86 -11.98 1.04
N ARG A 225 8.13 -13.09 1.21
CA ARG A 225 8.44 -14.35 0.52
C ARG A 225 8.17 -14.31 -1.00
N HIS A 226 7.45 -13.28 -1.46
CA HIS A 226 6.87 -13.17 -2.80
C HIS A 226 7.76 -12.45 -3.82
N TRP A 227 9.07 -12.34 -3.58
CA TRP A 227 10.01 -11.99 -4.64
C TRP A 227 10.05 -13.08 -5.74
N SER A 228 9.53 -14.28 -5.44
CA SER A 228 9.25 -15.36 -6.39
C SER A 228 8.10 -16.27 -5.90
N GLY A 229 6.95 -16.28 -6.58
CA GLY A 229 5.91 -17.32 -6.39
C GLY A 229 4.80 -17.04 -5.34
N PRO A 230 3.70 -17.84 -5.37
CA PRO A 230 2.32 -17.33 -5.35
C PRO A 230 1.65 -17.38 -3.96
N LYS A 231 0.33 -17.12 -3.95
CA LYS A 231 -0.49 -16.61 -2.83
C LYS A 231 -0.32 -17.34 -1.49
N VAL A 232 -0.76 -16.67 -0.43
CA VAL A 232 -1.14 -17.34 0.83
C VAL A 232 -2.18 -18.41 0.50
N GLY A 233 -1.81 -19.68 0.64
CA GLY A 233 -2.66 -20.84 0.36
C GLY A 233 -2.42 -21.53 -0.98
N GLU A 234 -1.55 -21.01 -1.86
CA GLU A 234 -1.17 -21.70 -3.09
C GLU A 234 0.17 -22.46 -2.90
N PRO A 235 0.30 -23.68 -3.45
CA PRO A 235 1.52 -24.48 -3.30
C PRO A 235 2.72 -23.80 -3.94
N ARG A 236 3.87 -23.89 -3.25
CA ARG A 236 5.14 -23.28 -3.67
C ARG A 236 5.56 -23.83 -5.04
N PRO A 237 5.91 -22.99 -6.04
CA PRO A 237 6.70 -23.48 -7.16
C PRO A 237 8.07 -23.88 -6.57
N PRO A 238 8.59 -25.06 -6.93
CA PRO A 238 9.90 -25.49 -6.48
C PRO A 238 10.95 -24.46 -6.92
N PHE A 239 11.93 -24.18 -6.03
CA PHE A 239 13.01 -23.22 -6.29
C PHE A 239 13.83 -23.54 -7.56
N ASN A 240 13.72 -24.76 -8.10
CA ASN A 240 14.44 -25.24 -9.28
C ASN A 240 13.50 -25.63 -10.45
N GLY A 241 12.26 -25.15 -10.48
CA GLY A 241 11.37 -25.37 -11.62
C GLY A 241 11.51 -24.25 -12.63
N GLN A 242 12.30 -24.43 -13.69
CA GLN A 242 12.10 -23.67 -14.93
C GLN A 242 10.60 -23.65 -15.21
N ALA A 243 10.00 -22.47 -15.34
CA ALA A 243 8.62 -22.33 -15.72
C ALA A 243 8.48 -23.00 -17.09
N LEU A 244 8.02 -24.25 -17.11
CA LEU A 244 7.74 -24.96 -18.34
C LEU A 244 6.80 -24.08 -19.14
N PRO A 245 7.16 -23.73 -20.39
CA PRO A 245 6.37 -22.81 -21.19
C PRO A 245 4.96 -23.39 -21.29
N LYS A 246 3.96 -22.61 -20.85
CA LYS A 246 2.54 -22.97 -20.98
C LYS A 246 2.31 -23.43 -22.42
N ARG A 247 2.15 -24.74 -22.62
CA ARG A 247 1.83 -25.32 -23.91
C ARG A 247 0.56 -24.63 -24.37
N LYS A 248 0.65 -23.82 -25.44
CA LYS A 248 -0.52 -23.23 -26.09
C LYS A 248 -1.39 -24.39 -26.54
N VAL A 249 -2.40 -24.74 -25.75
CA VAL A 249 -3.48 -25.61 -26.21
C VAL A 249 -4.15 -24.82 -27.33
N ARG A 250 -3.80 -25.15 -28.57
CA ARG A 250 -4.53 -24.69 -29.75
C ARG A 250 -5.96 -25.17 -29.54
N THR A 251 -6.88 -24.25 -29.27
CA THR A 251 -8.31 -24.51 -29.39
C THR A 251 -8.55 -24.84 -30.85
N VAL A 252 -8.59 -26.14 -31.17
CA VAL A 252 -9.00 -26.61 -32.49
C VAL A 252 -10.45 -26.16 -32.64
N ARG A 253 -10.69 -25.22 -33.56
CA ARG A 253 -12.02 -24.84 -34.03
C ARG A 253 -12.65 -26.08 -34.67
N ARG A 254 -13.27 -26.93 -33.85
CA ARG A 254 -14.05 -28.08 -34.30
C ARG A 254 -15.53 -27.68 -34.25
N SER A 255 -15.92 -26.76 -35.12
CA SER A 255 -17.31 -26.30 -35.21
C SER A 255 -17.61 -25.55 -36.52
N GLN A 256 -17.02 -25.98 -37.64
CA GLN A 256 -17.45 -25.52 -38.98
C GLN A 256 -17.62 -26.64 -40.03
N ASP A 257 -17.24 -27.89 -39.73
CA ASP A 257 -17.44 -29.02 -40.66
C ASP A 257 -18.69 -29.87 -40.41
N GLU A 258 -19.39 -29.71 -39.27
CA GLU A 258 -20.62 -30.48 -39.02
C GLU A 258 -21.90 -29.83 -39.56
N LEU A 259 -21.88 -28.55 -39.92
CA LEU A 259 -23.03 -27.87 -40.53
C LEU A 259 -23.13 -28.01 -42.05
N LYS A 260 -22.13 -28.63 -42.71
CA LYS A 260 -22.18 -28.97 -44.15
C LYS A 260 -22.58 -30.41 -44.45
N LYS A 261 -22.65 -31.29 -43.44
CA LYS A 261 -23.04 -32.71 -43.59
C LYS A 261 -24.51 -33.01 -43.26
N GLN A 262 -25.30 -32.01 -42.88
CA GLN A 262 -26.75 -32.16 -42.60
C GLN A 262 -27.65 -31.58 -43.71
N GLY A 263 -27.10 -31.22 -44.87
CA GLY A 263 -27.85 -30.64 -46.00
C GLY A 263 -28.15 -31.57 -47.16
N GLU A 264 -27.60 -32.79 -47.20
CA GLU A 264 -27.94 -33.78 -48.23
C GLU A 264 -28.91 -34.81 -47.66
N VAL A 265 -30.20 -34.52 -47.82
CA VAL A 265 -31.25 -35.55 -47.75
C VAL A 265 -31.28 -36.25 -49.11
N PRO A 266 -31.20 -37.58 -49.18
CA PRO A 266 -31.37 -38.32 -50.41
C PRO A 266 -32.87 -38.41 -50.74
N THR A 267 -33.30 -37.86 -51.87
CA THR A 267 -34.61 -38.20 -52.43
C THR A 267 -34.41 -39.29 -53.47
N GLU A 268 -34.71 -40.51 -53.04
CA GLU A 268 -34.73 -41.72 -53.84
C GLU A 268 -35.89 -41.71 -54.85
N ARG A 269 -35.73 -42.56 -55.87
CA ARG A 269 -36.53 -42.71 -57.09
C ARG A 269 -38.01 -43.04 -56.84
N ARG A 270 -38.86 -42.56 -57.76
CA ARG A 270 -39.82 -43.40 -58.48
C ARG A 270 -39.89 -42.94 -59.93
#